data_AF-A0A7S1IGX9-F1
#
_entry.id   AF-A0A7S1IGX9-F1
#
_cell.length_a   1.000
_cell.length_b   1.000
_cell.length_c   1.000
_cell.angle_alpha   90.00
_cell.angle_beta   90.00
_cell.angle_gamma   90.00
#
_symmetry.space_group_name_H-M   'P 1'
#
loop_
_entity.id
_entity.type
_entity.pdbx_description
1 polymer ?
#
loop_
_entity_poly.entity_id
_entity_poly.type
_entity_poly.pdbx_seq_one_letter_code
_entity_poly.pdbx_strand_id
1 'polypeptide(L)'
;MRAWRSWKQQRMLAFFESLVAGQQCNYIVLLDRSASMSSDTRTYDDTGFPATRWAEAERALHAIAPAVCEVDPDGVSVYFFSDRHFKHPGLRTARQIEDAFRREAPGGGTELHPCLEAAILEHKE
;
A
#
# COMPACT_ATOMS: atom_id res chain seq x y z
N MET A 1 -0.26 19.71 18.62
CA MET A 1 1.05 19.41 17.98
C MET A 1 0.77 19.07 16.52
N ARG A 2 1.30 19.82 15.53
CA ARG A 2 1.14 19.47 14.12
C ARG A 2 2.31 18.58 13.71
N ALA A 3 2.03 17.34 13.33
CA ALA A 3 3.05 16.43 12.81
C ALA A 3 3.73 17.06 11.58
N TRP A 4 5.04 17.26 11.64
CA TRP A 4 5.82 17.69 10.49
C TRP A 4 5.91 16.54 9.48
N ARG A 5 5.00 16.54 8.51
CA ARG A 5 5.08 15.63 7.35
C ARG A 5 6.09 16.17 6.36
N SER A 6 6.91 15.30 5.78
CA SER A 6 7.87 15.69 4.74
C SER A 6 7.15 16.29 3.52
N TRP A 7 7.83 17.19 2.79
CA TRP A 7 7.25 17.82 1.58
C TRP A 7 6.78 16.80 0.53
N LYS A 8 7.45 15.63 0.43
CA LYS A 8 7.02 14.54 -0.45
C LYS A 8 5.69 13.92 -0.02
N GLN A 9 5.50 13.67 1.28
CA GLN A 9 4.22 13.18 1.82
C GLN A 9 3.09 14.19 1.61
N GLN A 10 3.37 15.49 1.78
CA GLN A 10 2.38 16.55 1.54
C GLN A 10 1.91 16.57 0.08
N ARG A 11 2.83 16.45 -0.88
CA ARG A 11 2.48 16.42 -2.32
C ARG A 11 1.75 15.15 -2.74
N MET A 12 2.14 14.00 -2.18
CA MET A 12 1.45 12.74 -2.41
C MET A 12 0.00 12.81 -1.93
N LEU A 13 -0.24 13.36 -0.75
CA LEU A 13 -1.59 13.55 -0.22
C LEU A 13 -2.37 14.58 -1.05
N ALA A 14 -1.75 15.68 -1.45
CA ALA A 14 -2.38 16.68 -2.32
C ALA A 14 -2.82 16.10 -3.68
N PHE A 15 -2.08 15.13 -4.24
CA PHE A 15 -2.51 14.41 -5.44
C PHE A 15 -3.79 13.62 -5.20
N PHE A 16 -3.85 12.82 -4.14
CA PHE A 16 -5.05 12.05 -3.80
C PHE A 16 -6.23 12.94 -3.38
N GLU A 17 -5.99 14.03 -2.65
CA GLU A 17 -6.99 15.05 -2.35
C GLU A 17 -7.54 15.71 -3.63
N SER A 18 -6.71 15.90 -4.65
CA SER A 18 -7.14 16.45 -5.95
C SER A 18 -7.98 15.48 -6.78
N LEU A 19 -7.83 14.16 -6.56
CA LEU A 19 -8.61 13.13 -7.25
C LEU A 19 -10.05 13.02 -6.73
N VAL A 20 -10.24 13.30 -5.43
CA VAL A 20 -11.57 13.34 -4.78
C VAL A 20 -12.47 14.44 -5.38
N ALA A 21 -11.92 15.40 -6.14
CA ALA A 21 -12.66 16.51 -6.74
C ALA A 21 -13.61 16.15 -7.91
N GLY A 22 -13.93 14.86 -8.13
CA GLY A 22 -15.06 14.47 -8.97
C GLY A 22 -14.83 13.34 -9.99
N GLN A 23 -13.70 12.63 -9.97
CA GLN A 23 -13.50 11.43 -10.79
C GLN A 23 -13.47 10.17 -9.91
N GLN A 24 -14.32 9.20 -10.23
CA GLN A 24 -14.14 7.83 -9.77
C GLN A 24 -12.97 7.20 -10.56
N CYS A 25 -12.08 6.51 -9.86
CA CYS A 25 -10.95 5.81 -10.44
C CYS A 25 -10.78 4.47 -9.75
N ASN A 26 -10.64 3.40 -10.54
CA ASN A 26 -10.35 2.07 -10.01
C ASN A 26 -8.85 1.97 -9.71
N TYR A 27 -8.50 1.56 -8.50
CA TYR A 27 -7.13 1.43 -8.03
C TYR A 27 -6.77 -0.02 -7.74
N ILE A 28 -5.52 -0.34 -8.06
CA ILE A 28 -4.86 -1.57 -7.65
C ILE A 28 -3.62 -1.18 -6.86
N VAL A 29 -3.45 -1.77 -5.69
CA VAL A 29 -2.25 -1.57 -4.85
C VAL A 29 -1.39 -2.83 -4.92
N LEU A 30 -0.14 -2.70 -5.34
CA LEU A 30 0.84 -3.80 -5.34
C LEU A 30 1.90 -3.48 -4.28
N LEU A 31 2.05 -4.37 -3.30
CA LEU A 31 2.93 -4.19 -2.15
C LEU A 31 4.02 -5.27 -2.15
N ASP A 32 5.27 -4.85 -2.10
CA ASP A 32 6.42 -5.77 -1.98
C ASP A 32 6.39 -6.43 -0.60
N ARG A 33 6.34 -7.76 -0.56
CA ARG A 33 6.46 -8.57 0.67
C ARG A 33 7.65 -9.53 0.62
N SER A 34 8.68 -9.22 -0.17
CA SER A 34 9.92 -10.00 -0.24
C SER A 34 10.66 -10.03 1.10
N ALA A 35 11.55 -11.00 1.30
CA ALA A 35 12.32 -11.11 2.54
C ALA A 35 13.16 -9.85 2.85
N SER A 36 13.54 -9.09 1.81
CA SER A 36 14.29 -7.84 1.98
C SER A 36 13.49 -6.77 2.75
N MET A 37 12.16 -6.90 2.82
CA MET A 37 11.28 -5.98 3.54
C MET A 37 11.46 -6.04 5.06
N SER A 38 12.06 -7.11 5.60
CA SER A 38 12.46 -7.19 7.01
C SER A 38 13.72 -6.38 7.33
N SER A 39 14.39 -5.80 6.33
CA SER A 39 15.62 -5.03 6.56
C SER A 39 15.31 -3.68 7.19
N ASP A 40 16.17 -3.28 8.10
CA ASP A 40 16.14 -1.94 8.70
C ASP A 40 16.35 -0.86 7.62
N THR A 41 15.76 0.29 7.91
CA THR A 41 15.90 1.52 7.13
C THR A 41 16.77 2.52 7.88
N ARG A 42 16.88 3.75 7.36
CA ARG A 42 17.55 4.86 8.03
C ARG A 42 16.60 5.74 8.84
N THR A 43 15.32 5.39 8.88
CA THR A 43 14.31 6.04 9.72
C THR A 43 14.13 5.22 11.00
N TYR A 44 13.59 5.86 12.03
CA TYR A 44 13.36 5.25 13.33
C TYR A 44 11.86 5.23 13.61
N ASP A 45 11.40 4.21 14.31
CA ASP A 45 10.04 4.16 14.84
C ASP A 45 9.88 5.03 16.09
N ASP A 46 8.67 5.08 16.62
CA ASP A 46 8.33 5.89 17.80
C ASP A 46 9.04 5.42 19.08
N THR A 47 9.63 4.22 19.07
CA THR A 47 10.42 3.67 20.18
C THR A 47 11.91 3.96 20.05
N GLY A 48 12.34 4.58 18.95
CA GLY A 48 13.73 4.94 18.68
C GLY A 48 14.57 3.81 18.07
N PHE A 49 13.96 2.69 17.67
CA PHE A 49 14.63 1.64 16.92
C PHE A 49 14.50 1.87 15.41
N PRO A 50 15.47 1.41 14.58
CA PRO A 50 15.34 1.49 13.13
C PRO A 50 14.03 0.86 12.66
N ALA A 51 13.27 1.58 11.84
CA ALA A 51 12.07 1.03 11.23
C ALA A 51 12.47 0.04 10.13
N THR A 52 11.74 -1.06 9.96
CA THR A 52 11.92 -1.95 8.82
C THR A 52 11.27 -1.37 7.56
N ARG A 53 11.69 -1.83 6.38
CA ARG A 53 11.03 -1.47 5.12
C ARG A 53 9.55 -1.88 5.12
N TRP A 54 9.21 -2.98 5.78
CA TRP A 54 7.84 -3.45 5.99
C TRP A 54 7.02 -2.45 6.81
N ALA A 55 7.58 -1.95 7.91
CA ALA A 55 6.91 -0.92 8.72
C ALA A 55 6.71 0.40 7.94
N GLU A 56 7.68 0.80 7.11
CA GLU A 56 7.49 1.95 6.21
C GLU A 56 6.41 1.71 5.16
N ALA A 57 6.33 0.49 4.60
CA ALA A 57 5.26 0.12 3.66
C ALA A 57 3.88 0.16 4.33
N GLU A 58 3.76 -0.31 5.58
CA GLU A 58 2.54 -0.19 6.38
C GLU A 58 2.12 1.28 6.54
N ARG A 59 3.06 2.15 6.92
CA ARG A 59 2.79 3.58 7.08
C ARG A 59 2.37 4.24 5.77
N ALA A 60 3.00 3.88 4.67
CA ALA A 60 2.63 4.37 3.35
C ALA A 60 1.22 3.92 2.95
N LEU A 61 0.91 2.63 3.16
CA LEU A 61 -0.41 2.06 2.89
C LEU A 61 -1.50 2.74 3.73
N HIS A 62 -1.28 2.88 5.04
CA HIS A 62 -2.20 3.58 5.95
C HIS A 62 -2.38 5.04 5.56
N ALA A 63 -1.35 5.71 5.03
CA ALA A 63 -1.45 7.11 4.60
C ALA A 63 -2.31 7.30 3.35
N ILE A 64 -2.33 6.34 2.43
CA ILE A 64 -3.10 6.44 1.16
C ILE A 64 -4.48 5.79 1.24
N ALA A 65 -4.65 4.75 2.07
CA ALA A 65 -5.85 3.91 2.10
C ALA A 65 -7.18 4.69 2.23
N PRO A 66 -7.31 5.73 3.09
CA PRO A 66 -8.55 6.49 3.16
C PRO A 66 -8.94 7.15 1.84
N ALA A 67 -7.98 7.76 1.14
CA ALA A 67 -8.24 8.47 -0.10
C ALA A 67 -8.48 7.50 -1.27
N VAL A 68 -7.74 6.39 -1.33
CA VAL A 68 -7.95 5.38 -2.37
C VAL A 68 -9.35 4.77 -2.26
N CYS A 69 -9.81 4.40 -1.05
CA CYS A 69 -11.16 3.86 -0.85
C CYS A 69 -12.28 4.89 -1.10
N GLU A 70 -12.02 6.20 -0.96
CA GLU A 70 -12.99 7.24 -1.27
C GLU A 70 -13.20 7.39 -2.78
N VAL A 71 -12.12 7.24 -3.56
CA VAL A 71 -12.13 7.40 -5.02
C VAL A 71 -12.55 6.11 -5.76
N ASP A 72 -12.32 4.94 -5.14
CA ASP A 72 -12.66 3.60 -5.62
C ASP A 72 -13.76 2.98 -4.71
N PRO A 73 -15.05 3.30 -4.94
CA PRO A 73 -16.15 2.89 -4.07
C PRO A 73 -16.58 1.42 -4.26
N ASP A 74 -16.30 0.80 -5.39
CA ASP A 74 -16.60 -0.60 -5.66
C ASP A 74 -15.56 -1.55 -5.02
N GLY A 75 -14.33 -1.08 -4.85
CA GLY A 75 -13.35 -1.57 -3.89
C GLY A 75 -12.01 -1.93 -4.50
N VAL A 76 -10.95 -1.63 -3.74
CA VAL A 76 -9.55 -1.76 -4.15
C VAL A 76 -9.09 -3.21 -4.08
N SER A 77 -8.35 -3.66 -5.10
CA SER A 77 -7.57 -4.91 -5.01
C SER A 77 -6.16 -4.63 -4.47
N VAL A 78 -5.81 -5.27 -3.34
CA VAL A 78 -4.46 -5.19 -2.76
C VAL A 78 -3.72 -6.51 -3.00
N TYR A 79 -2.58 -6.44 -3.68
CA TYR A 79 -1.70 -7.56 -3.94
C TYR A 79 -0.44 -7.45 -3.09
N PHE A 80 0.01 -8.58 -2.55
CA PHE A 80 1.27 -8.71 -1.84
C PHE A 80 2.19 -9.66 -2.60
N PHE A 81 3.30 -9.16 -3.16
CA PHE A 81 4.16 -9.95 -4.05
C PHE A 81 5.52 -10.31 -3.44
N SER A 82 5.99 -11.52 -3.76
CA SER A 82 7.37 -11.99 -3.57
C SER A 82 7.72 -12.96 -4.72
N ASP A 83 8.33 -14.12 -4.45
CA ASP A 83 8.31 -15.33 -5.30
C ASP A 83 6.90 -15.84 -5.65
N ARG A 84 5.87 -15.46 -4.88
CA ARG A 84 4.45 -15.71 -5.16
C ARG A 84 3.64 -14.50 -4.72
N HIS A 85 2.47 -14.29 -5.30
CA HIS A 85 1.59 -13.18 -4.92
C HIS A 85 0.30 -13.64 -4.25
N PHE A 86 -0.19 -12.83 -3.32
CA PHE A 86 -1.50 -13.00 -2.69
C PHE A 86 -2.38 -11.80 -2.98
N LYS A 87 -3.66 -12.03 -3.24
CA LYS A 87 -4.64 -10.98 -3.54
C LYS A 87 -5.68 -10.88 -2.44
N HIS A 88 -5.98 -9.65 -2.03
CA HIS A 88 -7.14 -9.30 -1.22
C HIS A 88 -8.05 -8.38 -2.07
N PRO A 89 -9.12 -8.91 -2.71
CA PRO A 89 -9.98 -8.13 -3.60
C PRO A 89 -11.05 -7.32 -2.85
N GLY A 90 -11.50 -6.22 -3.47
CA GLY A 90 -12.74 -5.53 -3.10
C GLY A 90 -12.72 -4.88 -1.72
N LEU A 91 -11.56 -4.38 -1.28
CA LEU A 91 -11.42 -3.72 0.00
C LEU A 91 -11.95 -2.28 -0.10
N ARG A 92 -12.99 -1.95 0.67
CA ARG A 92 -13.72 -0.67 0.58
C ARG A 92 -13.44 0.30 1.72
N THR A 93 -12.63 -0.12 2.70
CA THR A 93 -12.31 0.70 3.86
C THR A 93 -10.84 0.59 4.20
N ALA A 94 -10.27 1.67 4.76
CA ALA A 94 -8.89 1.65 5.26
C ALA A 94 -8.65 0.52 6.27
N ARG A 95 -9.62 0.24 7.14
CA ARG A 95 -9.57 -0.87 8.09
C ARG A 95 -9.46 -2.23 7.42
N GLN A 96 -10.19 -2.48 6.33
CA GLN A 96 -10.07 -3.73 5.58
C GLN A 96 -8.69 -3.90 4.93
N ILE A 97 -8.11 -2.79 4.46
CA ILE A 97 -6.74 -2.77 3.92
C ILE A 97 -5.71 -3.04 5.03
N GLU A 98 -5.86 -2.44 6.21
CA GLU A 98 -5.04 -2.72 7.39
C GLU A 98 -5.16 -4.19 7.84
N ASP A 99 -6.38 -4.73 7.87
CA ASP A 99 -6.63 -6.13 8.20
C ASP A 99 -5.98 -7.07 7.17
N ALA A 100 -5.94 -6.69 5.89
CA ALA A 100 -5.22 -7.43 4.86
C ALA A 100 -3.71 -7.40 5.10
N PHE A 101 -3.14 -6.22 5.36
CA PHE A 101 -1.72 -6.06 5.64
C PHE A 101 -1.26 -6.89 6.85
N ARG A 102 -2.05 -6.91 7.94
CA ARG A 102 -1.72 -7.67 9.17
C ARG A 102 -1.72 -9.19 8.99
N ARG A 103 -2.32 -9.72 7.92
CA ARG A 103 -2.28 -11.15 7.60
C ARG A 103 -1.01 -11.56 6.85
N GLU A 104 -0.23 -10.59 6.40
CA GLU A 104 0.94 -10.81 5.57
C GLU A 104 2.22 -10.53 6.36
N ALA A 105 3.32 -11.14 5.91
CA ALA A 105 4.65 -10.91 6.46
C ALA A 105 5.71 -11.02 5.36
N PRO A 106 6.85 -10.31 5.51
CA PRO A 106 7.97 -10.43 4.59
C PRO A 106 8.47 -11.86 4.45
N GLY A 107 8.76 -12.27 3.21
CA GLY A 107 9.35 -13.58 2.91
C GLY A 107 9.49 -13.87 1.42
N GLY A 108 10.36 -14.80 1.07
CA GLY A 108 10.59 -15.21 -0.32
C GLY A 108 11.40 -14.19 -1.15
N GLY A 109 11.42 -14.42 -2.47
CA GLY A 109 12.12 -13.58 -3.46
C GLY A 109 11.39 -12.29 -3.80
N THR A 110 11.89 -11.55 -4.80
CA THR A 110 11.28 -10.29 -5.26
C THR A 110 10.93 -10.43 -6.74
N GLU A 111 9.72 -10.88 -7.04
CA GLU A 111 9.24 -11.08 -8.42
C GLU A 111 7.95 -10.30 -8.67
N LEU A 112 8.08 -9.08 -9.22
CA LEU A 112 6.93 -8.24 -9.54
C LEU A 112 6.16 -8.75 -10.78
N HIS A 113 6.85 -9.35 -11.75
CA HIS A 113 6.29 -9.65 -13.07
C HIS A 113 5.01 -10.51 -13.01
N PRO A 114 4.97 -11.66 -12.30
CA PRO A 114 3.74 -12.47 -12.22
C PRO A 114 2.59 -11.75 -11.52
N CYS A 115 2.89 -10.94 -10.50
CA CYS A 115 1.88 -10.16 -9.79
C CYS A 115 1.30 -9.05 -10.67
N LEU A 116 2.15 -8.36 -11.43
CA LEU A 116 1.73 -7.28 -12.32
C LEU A 116 0.90 -7.83 -13.48
N GLU A 117 1.30 -8.97 -14.05
CA GLU A 117 0.52 -9.65 -15.09
C GLU A 117 -0.86 -10.05 -14.58
N ALA A 118 -0.95 -10.68 -13.41
CA ALA A 118 -2.23 -11.03 -12.78
C ALA A 118 -3.09 -9.78 -12.51
N ALA A 119 -2.52 -8.73 -11.93
CA ALA A 119 -3.22 -7.48 -11.66
C ALA A 119 -3.79 -6.85 -12.94
N ILE A 120 -3.00 -6.80 -14.02
CA ILE A 120 -3.45 -6.26 -15.30
C ILE A 120 -4.54 -7.14 -15.90
N LEU A 121 -4.33 -8.46 -16.02
CA LEU A 121 -5.26 -9.37 -16.68
C LEU A 121 -6.63 -9.42 -15.98
N GLU A 122 -6.65 -9.40 -14.65
CA GLU A 122 -7.88 -9.47 -13.86
C GLU A 122 -8.69 -8.16 -13.84
N HIS A 123 -8.09 -7.03 -14.24
CA HIS A 123 -8.73 -5.72 -14.29
C HIS A 123 -8.74 -5.13 -15.71
N LYS A 124 -8.59 -5.97 -16.75
CA LYS A 124 -8.88 -5.54 -18.12
C LYS A 124 -10.39 -5.42 -18.26
N GLU A 125 -10.84 -4.22 -18.63
CA GLU A 125 -12.19 -4.01 -19.15
C GLU A 125 -12.34 -4.53 -20.58
#